data_AF-A0A5Q4DZW9-F1
#
_entry.id   AF-A0A5Q4DZW9-F1
#
_cell.length_a   1.000
_cell.length_b   1.000
_cell.length_c   1.000
_cell.angle_alpha   90.00
_cell.angle_beta   90.00
_cell.angle_gamma   90.00
#
_symmetry.space_group_name_H-M   'P 1'
#
loop_
_entity.id
_entity.type
_entity.pdbx_description
1 polymer ?
#
loop_
_entity_poly.entity_id
_entity_poly.type
_entity_poly.pdbx_seq_one_letter_code
_entity_poly.pdbx_strand_id
1 'polypeptide(L)'
;MVPDDSAPAAVTDTVLDAGLPSAADSDQNLAGVADPVLPVIPAPPVDPRTQLRLRSEVGHLVLLMPNGPEAEGGALSWGELLQQFKQRLHGVERFWQPHTVVHLAARDRLLDVRQLQSLDEILTAAQLTLKRVTTSRRQTAIAAVTAGYSVDQLAAEDTLVQSPPAPGQPLAQPLHLQTTVRGGVEIRHPGTIVVLGDANPGSSLVAEGDILVWGRLRGMAHAGSGGDRSRCIMALQMHPTQLRLADLVARAPDGSTSQYLPEVAYVGDNAIRIAQAQAFARQHFDATLGRGAQLTDAFKV
;
A
#
# COMPACT_ATOMS: atom_id res chain seq x y z
N MET A 1 41.03 14.41 67.12
CA MET A 1 41.66 13.29 67.84
C MET A 1 42.02 12.25 66.79
N VAL A 2 43.28 11.84 66.73
CA VAL A 2 43.89 10.84 65.82
C VAL A 2 44.29 9.61 66.66
N PRO A 3 44.77 8.47 66.10
CA PRO A 3 45.01 8.12 64.69
C PRO A 3 43.89 7.15 64.17
N ASP A 4 44.02 6.17 63.27
CA ASP A 4 45.08 5.48 62.46
C ASP A 4 44.37 4.79 61.24
N ASP A 5 44.93 4.09 60.24
CA ASP A 5 46.28 3.65 59.78
C ASP A 5 46.15 3.26 58.25
N SER A 6 47.19 2.64 57.65
CA SER A 6 47.13 1.70 56.51
C SER A 6 47.22 2.26 55.07
N ALA A 7 48.47 2.45 54.63
CA ALA A 7 48.95 2.56 53.25
C ALA A 7 49.56 1.17 52.81
N PRO A 8 50.45 0.98 51.79
CA PRO A 8 51.11 1.92 50.85
C PRO A 8 51.29 1.41 49.38
N ALA A 9 52.19 2.11 48.64
CA ALA A 9 52.98 1.68 47.45
C ALA A 9 52.32 1.69 46.04
N ALA A 10 53.01 2.09 44.95
CA ALA A 10 54.25 2.90 44.79
C ALA A 10 54.44 3.44 43.33
N VAL A 11 55.03 4.65 43.20
CA VAL A 11 56.28 5.04 42.45
C VAL A 11 56.64 4.27 41.15
N THR A 12 57.10 4.84 40.01
CA THR A 12 57.66 6.17 39.58
C THR A 12 56.78 6.85 38.50
N ASP A 13 56.81 8.15 38.17
CA ASP A 13 57.78 9.27 38.20
C ASP A 13 58.79 9.38 37.02
N THR A 14 58.72 10.49 36.26
CA THR A 14 59.80 11.23 35.58
C THR A 14 59.19 12.45 34.83
N VAL A 15 59.81 13.63 34.94
CA VAL A 15 59.41 14.92 34.32
C VAL A 15 60.50 15.41 33.36
N LEU A 16 60.13 16.21 32.33
CA LEU A 16 60.93 17.20 31.53
C LEU A 16 60.12 17.52 30.25
N ASP A 17 60.12 18.71 29.61
CA ASP A 17 60.37 20.11 30.02
C ASP A 17 59.70 21.05 28.99
N ALA A 18 59.62 22.36 29.23
CA ALA A 18 58.92 23.32 28.36
C ALA A 18 59.86 24.22 27.52
N GLY A 19 59.47 24.52 26.26
CA GLY A 19 60.22 25.45 25.39
C GLY A 19 59.47 25.92 24.14
N LEU A 20 59.16 27.22 24.08
CA LEU A 20 58.65 27.98 22.91
C LEU A 20 59.74 28.96 22.44
N PRO A 21 59.90 29.26 21.13
CA PRO A 21 59.21 30.43 20.51
C PRO A 21 58.82 30.20 19.01
N SER A 22 57.73 30.76 18.45
CA SER A 22 57.43 32.15 17.99
C SER A 22 57.88 32.54 16.55
N ALA A 23 56.89 32.56 15.64
CA ALA A 23 56.60 33.49 14.52
C ALA A 23 57.67 34.16 13.61
N ALA A 24 57.34 34.15 12.29
CA ALA A 24 57.80 35.05 11.19
C ALA A 24 59.31 35.01 10.81
N ASP A 25 59.79 35.42 9.62
CA ASP A 25 59.19 35.91 8.35
C ASP A 25 60.22 35.60 7.21
N SER A 26 59.88 35.20 5.98
CA SER A 26 59.78 36.10 4.80
C SER A 26 59.73 35.31 3.46
N ASP A 27 59.27 35.96 2.40
CA ASP A 27 59.17 35.57 0.97
C ASP A 27 60.22 34.63 0.32
N GLN A 28 59.74 33.78 -0.61
CA GLN A 28 60.22 33.79 -2.02
C GLN A 28 59.33 33.06 -3.07
N ASN A 29 58.53 33.87 -3.79
CA ASN A 29 58.57 34.03 -5.26
C ASN A 29 57.98 32.96 -6.26
N LEU A 30 57.38 33.53 -7.33
CA LEU A 30 57.19 33.02 -8.71
C LEU A 30 56.09 32.00 -9.12
N ALA A 31 55.62 32.24 -10.35
CA ALA A 31 54.77 31.43 -11.25
C ALA A 31 53.27 31.28 -10.90
N GLY A 32 52.41 31.79 -11.79
CA GLY A 32 50.95 31.67 -11.68
C GLY A 32 50.39 30.45 -12.42
N VAL A 33 49.25 29.96 -11.94
CA VAL A 33 48.38 28.96 -12.59
C VAL A 33 46.96 29.51 -12.57
N ALA A 34 46.13 29.13 -13.56
CA ALA A 34 44.83 29.72 -13.82
C ALA A 34 43.82 29.59 -12.65
N ASP A 35 42.80 30.47 -12.66
CA ASP A 35 41.62 30.34 -11.79
C ASP A 35 41.08 28.90 -11.81
N PRO A 36 40.84 28.28 -10.64
CA PRO A 36 40.20 26.99 -10.59
C PRO A 36 38.74 27.14 -11.04
N VAL A 37 38.49 26.85 -12.32
CA VAL A 37 37.13 26.65 -12.86
C VAL A 37 36.49 25.55 -12.00
N LEU A 38 35.64 25.97 -11.06
CA LEU A 38 34.96 25.06 -10.15
C LEU A 38 34.23 24.02 -11.00
N PRO A 39 34.46 22.71 -10.77
CA PRO A 39 33.82 21.69 -11.57
C PRO A 39 32.31 21.85 -11.40
N VAL A 40 31.60 22.00 -12.52
CA VAL A 40 30.14 22.04 -12.53
C VAL A 40 29.66 20.69 -12.04
N ILE A 41 29.34 20.64 -10.74
CA ILE A 41 28.84 19.43 -10.09
C ILE A 41 27.57 19.03 -10.85
N PRO A 42 27.53 17.85 -11.49
CA PRO A 42 26.31 17.41 -12.16
C PRO A 42 25.20 17.35 -11.10
N ALA A 43 24.07 18.00 -11.40
CA ALA A 43 22.98 18.14 -10.44
C ALA A 43 22.63 16.77 -9.82
N PRO A 44 22.44 16.69 -8.49
CA PRO A 44 22.30 15.41 -7.80
C PRO A 44 21.18 14.58 -8.44
N PRO A 45 21.34 13.25 -8.54
CA PRO A 45 20.39 12.39 -9.26
C PRO A 45 19.01 12.48 -8.61
N VAL A 46 18.12 13.26 -9.25
CA VAL A 46 16.81 13.61 -8.70
C VAL A 46 15.99 12.32 -8.57
N ASP A 47 15.69 11.92 -7.33
CA ASP A 47 15.02 10.65 -7.06
C ASP A 47 13.70 10.56 -7.87
N PRO A 48 13.47 9.51 -8.68
CA PRO A 48 12.22 9.31 -9.41
C PRO A 48 10.97 9.13 -8.51
N ARG A 49 11.08 9.27 -7.19
CA ARG A 49 10.00 9.39 -6.21
C ARG A 49 9.56 10.84 -5.91
N THR A 50 10.42 11.85 -6.11
CA THR A 50 10.12 13.27 -5.80
C THR A 50 9.47 14.03 -6.96
N GLN A 51 9.21 13.34 -8.08
CA GLN A 51 8.77 13.92 -9.35
C GLN A 51 7.33 13.53 -9.73
N LEU A 52 6.67 14.39 -10.52
CA LEU A 52 5.45 14.01 -11.24
C LEU A 52 5.71 12.84 -12.21
N ARG A 53 4.81 11.85 -12.22
CA ARG A 53 4.91 10.70 -13.14
C ARG A 53 3.58 10.40 -13.82
N LEU A 54 3.56 10.44 -15.14
CA LEU A 54 2.51 9.80 -15.93
C LEU A 54 2.76 8.27 -15.96
N ARG A 55 1.70 7.50 -15.74
CA ARG A 55 1.60 6.09 -16.14
C ARG A 55 0.51 5.98 -17.21
N SER A 56 0.74 5.11 -18.19
CA SER A 56 -0.32 4.66 -19.08
C SER A 56 -1.02 3.47 -18.43
N GLU A 57 -2.35 3.53 -18.38
CA GLU A 57 -3.24 2.47 -17.91
C GLU A 57 -4.29 2.20 -19.00
N VAL A 58 -5.06 1.12 -18.89
CA VAL A 58 -5.95 0.72 -20.00
C VAL A 58 -7.01 1.81 -20.24
N GLY A 59 -6.92 2.46 -21.39
CA GLY A 59 -7.83 3.53 -21.84
C GLY A 59 -7.60 4.93 -21.24
N HIS A 60 -6.63 5.13 -20.35
CA HIS A 60 -6.40 6.44 -19.70
C HIS A 60 -4.98 6.60 -19.13
N LEU A 61 -4.56 7.83 -18.84
CA LEU A 61 -3.32 8.10 -18.11
C LEU A 61 -3.61 8.39 -16.62
N VAL A 62 -2.73 7.90 -15.74
CA VAL A 62 -2.72 8.28 -14.32
C VAL A 62 -1.52 9.19 -14.07
N LEU A 63 -1.77 10.43 -13.64
CA LEU A 63 -0.76 11.37 -13.21
C LEU A 63 -0.55 11.24 -11.70
N LEU A 64 0.56 10.62 -11.31
CA LEU A 64 0.94 10.40 -9.92
C LEU A 64 1.66 11.65 -9.38
N MET A 65 1.13 12.22 -8.29
CA MET A 65 1.90 13.16 -7.46
C MET A 65 3.05 12.43 -6.73
N PRO A 66 4.20 13.10 -6.54
CA PRO A 66 5.25 12.57 -5.67
C PRO A 66 4.81 12.53 -4.21
N ASN A 67 5.32 11.53 -3.48
CA ASN A 67 5.04 11.36 -2.06
C ASN A 67 5.98 12.25 -1.24
N GLY A 68 5.44 13.01 -0.28
CA GLY A 68 6.20 13.69 0.76
C GLY A 68 5.42 14.84 1.39
N PRO A 69 5.39 14.96 2.73
CA PRO A 69 4.99 16.21 3.36
C PRO A 69 6.00 17.30 3.02
N GLU A 70 5.53 18.54 2.86
CA GLU A 70 6.39 19.69 2.53
C GLU A 70 7.34 20.10 3.69
N ALA A 71 7.27 19.38 4.82
CA ALA A 71 8.01 19.63 6.05
C ALA A 71 9.42 18.98 6.12
N GLU A 72 9.74 17.99 5.27
CA GLU A 72 11.03 17.27 5.36
C GLU A 72 11.91 17.44 4.11
N GLY A 73 12.74 18.48 4.13
CA GLY A 73 14.11 18.51 3.58
C GLY A 73 14.34 18.41 2.06
N GLY A 74 13.35 18.03 1.24
CA GLY A 74 13.59 17.78 -0.19
C GLY A 74 12.36 17.87 -1.11
N ALA A 75 11.25 18.44 -0.62
CA ALA A 75 10.06 18.63 -1.44
C ALA A 75 10.24 19.77 -2.46
N LEU A 76 10.30 19.44 -3.75
CA LEU A 76 10.26 20.41 -4.85
C LEU A 76 9.03 21.31 -4.74
N SER A 77 9.22 22.62 -4.93
CA SER A 77 8.12 23.58 -4.94
C SER A 77 7.15 23.27 -6.09
N TRP A 78 5.91 23.71 -5.96
CA TRP A 78 4.89 23.52 -6.99
C TRP A 78 5.32 24.06 -8.37
N GLY A 79 6.04 25.19 -8.40
CA GLY A 79 6.58 25.78 -9.64
C GLY A 79 7.64 24.91 -10.32
N GLU A 80 8.63 24.43 -9.57
CA GLU A 80 9.68 23.54 -10.09
C GLU A 80 9.09 22.19 -10.56
N LEU A 81 8.13 21.66 -9.81
CA LEU A 81 7.41 20.43 -10.13
C LEU A 81 6.64 20.55 -11.45
N LEU A 82 5.95 21.67 -11.68
CA LEU A 82 5.30 21.95 -12.97
C LEU A 82 6.32 22.18 -14.10
N GLN A 83 7.44 22.87 -13.82
CA GLN A 83 8.49 23.14 -14.82
C GLN A 83 9.16 21.84 -15.31
N GLN A 84 9.54 20.94 -14.38
CA GLN A 84 10.08 19.62 -14.72
C GLN A 84 9.07 18.71 -15.44
N PHE A 85 7.77 18.87 -15.16
CA PHE A 85 6.70 18.14 -15.84
C PHE A 85 6.50 18.65 -17.27
N LYS A 86 6.44 19.97 -17.46
CA LYS A 86 6.38 20.60 -18.79
C LYS A 86 7.60 20.25 -19.65
N GLN A 87 8.81 20.26 -19.08
CA GLN A 87 10.02 19.81 -19.78
C GLN A 87 9.90 18.35 -20.26
N ARG A 88 9.33 17.45 -19.44
CA ARG A 88 9.09 16.05 -19.84
C ARG A 88 7.98 15.87 -20.87
N LEU A 89 6.90 16.65 -20.80
CA LEU A 89 5.84 16.64 -21.82
C LEU A 89 6.35 17.09 -23.20
N HIS A 90 7.43 17.88 -23.26
CA HIS A 90 8.09 18.25 -24.50
C HIS A 90 9.23 17.30 -24.91
N GLY A 91 9.96 16.71 -23.95
CA GLY A 91 11.13 15.85 -24.21
C GLY A 91 10.83 14.36 -24.38
N VAL A 92 9.64 13.90 -24.01
CA VAL A 92 9.16 12.53 -24.25
C VAL A 92 8.37 12.51 -25.56
N GLU A 93 8.69 11.59 -26.47
CA GLU A 93 7.92 11.36 -27.69
C GLU A 93 6.44 11.12 -27.35
N ARG A 94 5.51 11.56 -28.21
CA ARG A 94 4.06 11.58 -27.89
C ARG A 94 3.46 10.16 -27.93
N PHE A 95 3.69 9.39 -26.86
CA PHE A 95 3.15 8.05 -26.62
C PHE A 95 1.65 8.02 -26.26
N TRP A 96 0.99 9.19 -26.19
CA TRP A 96 -0.44 9.32 -25.90
C TRP A 96 -1.19 9.89 -27.10
N GLN A 97 -2.46 9.50 -27.25
CA GLN A 97 -3.33 10.02 -28.30
C GLN A 97 -3.89 11.40 -27.91
N PRO A 98 -4.20 12.29 -28.87
CA PRO A 98 -4.89 13.54 -28.57
C PRO A 98 -6.23 13.30 -27.86
N HIS A 99 -6.51 14.10 -26.83
CA HIS A 99 -7.66 14.00 -25.93
C HIS A 99 -7.66 12.77 -25.01
N THR A 100 -6.52 12.11 -24.78
CA THR A 100 -6.44 11.04 -23.76
C THR A 100 -6.85 11.60 -22.38
N VAL A 101 -7.66 10.83 -21.66
CA VAL A 101 -8.15 11.20 -20.32
C VAL A 101 -7.04 11.03 -19.29
N VAL A 102 -6.89 12.01 -18.40
CA VAL A 102 -5.99 11.97 -17.25
C VAL A 102 -6.79 11.89 -15.96
N HIS A 103 -6.38 11.00 -15.06
CA HIS A 103 -6.76 10.98 -13.66
C HIS A 103 -5.56 11.43 -12.80
N LEU A 104 -5.71 12.50 -12.01
CA LEU A 104 -4.70 13.00 -11.10
C LEU A 104 -4.78 12.27 -9.76
N ALA A 105 -3.79 11.45 -9.43
CA ALA A 105 -3.63 10.88 -8.10
C ALA A 105 -2.87 11.87 -7.21
N ALA A 106 -3.61 12.79 -6.58
CA ALA A 106 -3.08 13.81 -5.67
C ALA A 106 -2.67 13.23 -4.30
N ARG A 107 -3.19 12.05 -3.94
CA ARG A 107 -2.92 11.36 -2.67
C ARG A 107 -3.18 12.30 -1.47
N ASP A 108 -2.23 12.37 -0.54
CA ASP A 108 -2.24 13.17 0.67
C ASP A 108 -1.72 14.61 0.48
N ARG A 109 -1.41 15.05 -0.74
CA ARG A 109 -0.97 16.44 -0.97
C ARG A 109 -2.15 17.42 -0.99
N LEU A 110 -1.93 18.58 -0.37
CA LEU A 110 -2.82 19.74 -0.51
C LEU A 110 -2.64 20.34 -1.91
N LEU A 111 -3.74 20.54 -2.64
CA LEU A 111 -3.75 21.29 -3.90
C LEU A 111 -4.91 22.29 -3.90
N ASP A 112 -4.60 23.55 -4.19
CA ASP A 112 -5.56 24.64 -4.34
C ASP A 112 -6.15 24.71 -5.76
N VAL A 113 -7.29 25.41 -5.89
CA VAL A 113 -8.00 25.65 -7.17
C VAL A 113 -7.03 26.15 -8.25
N ARG A 114 -6.17 27.12 -7.92
CA ARG A 114 -5.18 27.69 -8.85
C ARG A 114 -4.13 26.68 -9.30
N GLN A 115 -3.70 25.78 -8.42
CA GLN A 115 -2.70 24.76 -8.74
C GLN A 115 -3.29 23.73 -9.71
N LEU A 116 -4.53 23.30 -9.47
CA LEU A 116 -5.25 22.40 -10.38
C LEU A 116 -5.48 23.04 -11.76
N GLN A 117 -5.84 24.33 -11.80
CA GLN A 117 -5.98 25.10 -13.05
C GLN A 117 -4.67 25.17 -13.84
N SER A 118 -3.56 25.59 -13.22
CA SER A 118 -2.25 25.64 -13.89
C SER A 118 -1.74 24.26 -14.35
N LEU A 119 -2.16 23.18 -13.69
CA LEU A 119 -1.86 21.82 -14.13
C LEU A 119 -2.68 21.44 -15.38
N ASP A 120 -3.97 21.76 -15.40
CA ASP A 120 -4.87 21.46 -16.52
C ASP A 120 -4.57 22.31 -17.76
N GLU A 121 -4.09 23.54 -17.60
CA GLU A 121 -3.50 24.34 -18.69
C GLU A 121 -2.32 23.62 -19.36
N ILE A 122 -1.42 23.03 -18.55
CA ILE A 122 -0.24 22.29 -19.03
C ILE A 122 -0.65 20.96 -19.68
N LEU A 123 -1.65 20.25 -19.13
CA LEU A 123 -2.19 19.04 -19.72
C LEU A 123 -2.91 19.32 -21.04
N THR A 124 -3.74 20.36 -21.10
CA THR A 124 -4.43 20.82 -22.32
C THR A 124 -3.44 21.18 -23.42
N ALA A 125 -2.36 21.89 -23.07
CA ALA A 125 -1.26 22.19 -24.01
C ALA A 125 -0.55 20.93 -24.55
N ALA A 126 -0.59 19.81 -23.81
CA ALA A 126 -0.09 18.50 -24.24
C ALA A 126 -1.17 17.61 -24.90
N GLN A 127 -2.35 18.15 -25.22
CA GLN A 127 -3.51 17.43 -25.75
C GLN A 127 -4.06 16.35 -24.80
N LEU A 128 -3.95 16.55 -23.50
CA LEU A 128 -4.49 15.70 -22.44
C LEU A 128 -5.68 16.39 -21.75
N THR A 129 -6.62 15.61 -21.19
CA THR A 129 -7.81 16.16 -20.51
C THR A 129 -7.92 15.68 -19.07
N LEU A 130 -7.78 16.57 -18.08
CA LEU A 130 -7.98 16.21 -16.68
C LEU A 130 -9.49 16.05 -16.40
N LYS A 131 -9.95 14.82 -16.17
CA LYS A 131 -11.37 14.57 -15.83
C LYS A 131 -11.60 14.26 -14.35
N ARG A 132 -10.59 13.73 -13.66
CA ARG A 132 -10.75 13.24 -12.29
C ARG A 132 -9.54 13.51 -11.40
N VAL A 133 -9.79 13.81 -10.12
CA VAL A 133 -8.79 13.99 -9.08
C VAL A 133 -9.07 12.99 -7.94
N THR A 134 -8.10 12.12 -7.65
CA THR A 134 -8.15 11.15 -6.55
C THR A 134 -7.26 11.63 -5.41
N THR A 135 -7.84 11.90 -4.24
CA THR A 135 -7.13 12.50 -3.09
C THR A 135 -7.63 11.95 -1.75
N SER A 136 -6.80 11.93 -0.72
CA SER A 136 -7.24 11.67 0.65
C SER A 136 -7.51 12.93 1.49
N ARG A 137 -7.19 14.14 0.97
CA ARG A 137 -7.43 15.39 1.69
C ARG A 137 -8.72 16.08 1.24
N ARG A 138 -9.62 16.32 2.21
CA ARG A 138 -10.89 17.04 2.00
C ARG A 138 -10.72 18.46 1.43
N GLN A 139 -9.63 19.15 1.76
CA GLN A 139 -9.33 20.48 1.19
C GLN A 139 -9.04 20.40 -0.31
N THR A 140 -8.18 19.46 -0.73
CA THR A 140 -7.92 19.15 -2.15
C THR A 140 -9.19 18.71 -2.89
N ALA A 141 -10.05 17.93 -2.23
CA ALA A 141 -11.33 17.52 -2.79
C ALA A 141 -12.26 18.72 -3.06
N ILE A 142 -12.40 19.64 -2.10
CA ILE A 142 -13.17 20.88 -2.26
C ILE A 142 -12.59 21.72 -3.40
N ALA A 143 -11.27 21.92 -3.44
CA ALA A 143 -10.60 22.67 -4.51
C ALA A 143 -10.84 22.07 -5.90
N ALA A 144 -10.79 20.75 -6.04
CA ALA A 144 -11.03 20.07 -7.31
C ALA A 144 -12.50 20.14 -7.77
N VAL A 145 -13.48 20.05 -6.85
CA VAL A 145 -14.90 20.30 -7.16
C VAL A 145 -15.12 21.77 -7.56
N THR A 146 -14.50 22.73 -6.85
CA THR A 146 -14.57 24.16 -7.18
C THR A 146 -13.96 24.49 -8.55
N ALA A 147 -12.96 23.72 -9.00
CA ALA A 147 -12.39 23.82 -10.34
C ALA A 147 -13.18 23.04 -11.42
N GLY A 148 -14.22 22.29 -11.06
CA GLY A 148 -15.11 21.57 -11.99
C GLY A 148 -14.72 20.13 -12.31
N TYR A 149 -13.72 19.55 -11.63
CA TYR A 149 -13.29 18.16 -11.86
C TYR A 149 -14.14 17.15 -11.07
N SER A 150 -14.24 15.91 -11.57
CA SER A 150 -14.76 14.79 -10.77
C SER A 150 -13.77 14.44 -9.67
N VAL A 151 -14.24 14.06 -8.47
CA VAL A 151 -13.36 13.81 -7.33
C VAL A 151 -13.64 12.46 -6.68
N ASP A 152 -12.62 11.60 -6.64
CA ASP A 152 -12.61 10.39 -5.82
C ASP A 152 -11.89 10.72 -4.51
N GLN A 153 -12.63 11.15 -3.48
CA GLN A 153 -12.03 11.33 -2.16
C GLN A 153 -11.85 9.96 -1.49
N LEU A 154 -10.62 9.46 -1.49
CA LEU A 154 -10.17 8.33 -0.68
C LEU A 154 -10.21 8.75 0.80
N ALA A 155 -11.37 8.60 1.44
CA ALA A 155 -11.46 8.77 2.88
C ALA A 155 -10.40 7.89 3.57
N ALA A 156 -9.64 8.48 4.50
CA ALA A 156 -8.98 7.66 5.51
C ALA A 156 -10.10 6.92 6.27
N GLU A 157 -10.00 5.59 6.40
CA GLU A 157 -11.06 4.77 6.96
C GLU A 157 -11.17 4.96 8.48
N ASP A 158 -11.87 6.02 8.90
CA ASP A 158 -12.36 6.18 10.27
C ASP A 158 -13.22 4.96 10.62
N THR A 159 -12.64 4.06 11.41
CA THR A 159 -12.89 2.60 11.34
C THR A 159 -14.20 2.15 12.01
N LEU A 160 -15.17 3.05 12.21
CA LEU A 160 -16.23 2.88 13.22
C LEU A 160 -17.68 2.91 12.71
N VAL A 161 -17.96 3.27 11.45
CA VAL A 161 -19.31 3.13 10.87
C VAL A 161 -19.24 2.65 9.41
N GLN A 162 -19.12 1.34 9.21
CA GLN A 162 -19.54 0.73 7.94
C GLN A 162 -21.06 0.62 7.93
N SER A 163 -21.74 1.54 7.24
CA SER A 163 -23.11 1.30 6.78
C SER A 163 -23.12 0.06 5.87
N PRO A 164 -24.09 -0.86 5.97
CA PRO A 164 -24.15 -2.02 5.07
C PRO A 164 -24.21 -1.54 3.61
N PRO A 165 -23.34 -2.05 2.71
CA PRO A 165 -23.40 -1.72 1.29
C PRO A 165 -24.74 -2.19 0.72
N ALA A 166 -25.30 -1.38 -0.20
CA ALA A 166 -26.60 -1.67 -0.78
C ALA A 166 -26.55 -2.99 -1.59
N PRO A 167 -27.45 -3.95 -1.33
CA PRO A 167 -27.40 -5.24 -1.99
C PRO A 167 -27.63 -5.08 -3.50
N GLY A 168 -26.69 -5.60 -4.30
CA GLY A 168 -26.75 -5.58 -5.76
C GLY A 168 -25.62 -4.79 -6.46
N GLN A 169 -24.69 -4.17 -5.73
CA GLN A 169 -23.46 -3.65 -6.36
C GLN A 169 -22.54 -4.81 -6.81
N PRO A 170 -21.89 -4.72 -7.99
CA PRO A 170 -20.91 -5.71 -8.42
C PRO A 170 -19.63 -5.59 -7.58
N LEU A 171 -19.15 -6.72 -7.07
CA LEU A 171 -17.91 -6.81 -6.28
C LEU A 171 -16.67 -6.37 -7.09
N ALA A 172 -15.65 -5.89 -6.40
CA ALA A 172 -14.33 -5.68 -6.98
C ALA A 172 -13.69 -6.99 -7.46
N GLN A 173 -12.77 -6.88 -8.43
CA GLN A 173 -12.01 -8.03 -8.95
C GLN A 173 -11.25 -8.75 -7.82
N PRO A 174 -11.19 -10.10 -7.79
CA PRO A 174 -10.62 -10.83 -6.66
C PRO A 174 -9.18 -10.46 -6.32
N LEU A 175 -8.91 -10.24 -5.03
CA LEU A 175 -7.58 -9.91 -4.52
C LEU A 175 -6.75 -11.20 -4.38
N HIS A 176 -5.80 -11.40 -5.30
CA HIS A 176 -4.91 -12.56 -5.31
C HIS A 176 -3.59 -12.27 -4.56
N LEU A 177 -3.27 -13.07 -3.55
CA LEU A 177 -2.13 -12.88 -2.65
C LEU A 177 -1.21 -14.10 -2.64
N GLN A 178 -0.06 -14.00 -3.29
CA GLN A 178 0.97 -15.05 -3.33
C GLN A 178 1.91 -14.97 -2.11
N THR A 179 1.34 -14.95 -0.91
CA THR A 179 2.12 -14.87 0.34
C THR A 179 1.34 -15.41 1.55
N THR A 180 2.07 -15.81 2.58
CA THR A 180 1.51 -16.19 3.89
C THR A 180 1.25 -14.94 4.72
N VAL A 181 0.00 -14.76 5.16
CA VAL A 181 -0.43 -13.62 5.96
C VAL A 181 0.03 -13.83 7.41
N ARG A 182 0.79 -12.85 7.93
CA ARG A 182 1.44 -12.92 9.24
C ARG A 182 0.56 -12.30 10.33
N GLY A 183 0.81 -12.67 11.58
CA GLY A 183 0.15 -12.04 12.73
C GLY A 183 0.39 -10.52 12.76
N GLY A 184 -0.65 -9.75 13.10
CA GLY A 184 -0.64 -8.28 13.05
C GLY A 184 -0.97 -7.67 11.68
N VAL A 185 -1.16 -8.49 10.63
CA VAL A 185 -1.58 -8.01 9.30
C VAL A 185 -3.09 -8.16 9.15
N GLU A 186 -3.77 -7.05 8.84
CA GLU A 186 -5.16 -7.03 8.39
C GLU A 186 -5.23 -6.75 6.89
N ILE A 187 -6.13 -7.46 6.19
CA ILE A 187 -6.38 -7.33 4.76
C ILE A 187 -7.88 -7.15 4.55
N ARG A 188 -8.29 -5.96 4.10
CA ARG A 188 -9.68 -5.63 3.74
C ARG A 188 -9.85 -5.57 2.22
N HIS A 189 -10.96 -6.07 1.69
CA HIS A 189 -11.24 -6.01 0.26
C HIS A 189 -12.75 -6.03 -0.08
N PRO A 190 -13.27 -5.14 -0.95
CA PRO A 190 -14.68 -5.08 -1.38
C PRO A 190 -15.00 -6.13 -2.47
N GLY A 191 -14.55 -7.37 -2.26
CA GLY A 191 -14.67 -8.49 -3.19
C GLY A 191 -13.91 -9.70 -2.67
N THR A 192 -13.91 -10.80 -3.40
CA THR A 192 -13.31 -12.07 -2.94
C THR A 192 -11.81 -11.94 -2.68
N ILE A 193 -11.31 -12.57 -1.60
CA ILE A 193 -9.87 -12.67 -1.27
C ILE A 193 -9.39 -14.09 -1.54
N VAL A 194 -8.26 -14.23 -2.25
CA VAL A 194 -7.60 -15.51 -2.54
C VAL A 194 -6.16 -15.47 -2.02
N VAL A 195 -5.90 -16.20 -0.93
CA VAL A 195 -4.56 -16.34 -0.32
C VAL A 195 -3.93 -17.65 -0.81
N LEU A 196 -2.83 -17.56 -1.53
CA LEU A 196 -1.97 -18.69 -1.91
C LEU A 196 -0.88 -18.85 -0.85
N GLY A 197 -1.26 -19.36 0.32
CA GLY A 197 -0.43 -19.49 1.50
C GLY A 197 -1.24 -19.72 2.79
N ASP A 198 -0.55 -19.73 3.93
CA ASP A 198 -1.19 -19.79 5.26
C ASP A 198 -1.70 -18.40 5.70
N ALA A 199 -2.68 -18.39 6.61
CA ALA A 199 -3.06 -17.21 7.40
C ALA A 199 -2.80 -17.49 8.88
N ASN A 200 -1.85 -16.79 9.50
CA ASN A 200 -1.36 -17.12 10.84
C ASN A 200 -2.19 -16.50 11.99
N PRO A 201 -2.03 -16.96 13.25
CA PRO A 201 -2.74 -16.38 14.39
C PRO A 201 -2.49 -14.88 14.49
N GLY A 202 -3.55 -14.11 14.76
CA GLY A 202 -3.50 -12.65 14.77
C GLY A 202 -3.44 -11.99 13.39
N SER A 203 -3.54 -12.73 12.28
CA SER A 203 -3.91 -12.15 10.98
C SER A 203 -5.43 -11.95 10.90
N SER A 204 -5.86 -11.00 10.07
CA SER A 204 -7.26 -10.65 9.83
C SER A 204 -7.53 -10.57 8.32
N LEU A 205 -8.53 -11.31 7.84
CA LEU A 205 -8.98 -11.29 6.45
C LEU A 205 -10.45 -10.84 6.42
N VAL A 206 -10.75 -9.73 5.75
CA VAL A 206 -12.12 -9.17 5.66
C VAL A 206 -12.49 -8.96 4.21
N ALA A 207 -13.46 -9.72 3.72
CA ALA A 207 -13.95 -9.67 2.36
C ALA A 207 -15.46 -9.40 2.31
N GLU A 208 -15.89 -8.52 1.42
CA GLU A 208 -17.30 -8.48 1.03
C GLU A 208 -17.67 -9.70 0.19
N GLY A 209 -16.72 -10.24 -0.58
CA GLY A 209 -16.84 -11.52 -1.28
C GLY A 209 -16.62 -12.73 -0.38
N ASP A 210 -16.24 -13.84 -1.00
CA ASP A 210 -15.77 -15.05 -0.31
C ASP A 210 -14.30 -14.91 0.13
N ILE A 211 -13.82 -15.85 0.95
CA ILE A 211 -12.40 -15.97 1.29
C ILE A 211 -11.93 -17.39 0.96
N LEU A 212 -10.88 -17.51 0.14
CA LEU A 212 -10.18 -18.77 -0.13
C LEU A 212 -8.75 -18.70 0.41
N VAL A 213 -8.41 -19.59 1.35
CA VAL A 213 -7.06 -19.78 1.87
C VAL A 213 -6.51 -21.12 1.38
N TRP A 214 -5.64 -21.09 0.38
CA TRP A 214 -4.93 -22.27 -0.14
C TRP A 214 -3.78 -22.67 0.79
N GLY A 215 -4.14 -23.01 2.02
CA GLY A 215 -3.27 -23.27 3.14
C GLY A 215 -4.08 -23.40 4.43
N ARG A 216 -3.42 -23.19 5.58
CA ARG A 216 -4.04 -23.25 6.90
C ARG A 216 -4.57 -21.89 7.32
N LEU A 217 -5.85 -21.80 7.61
CA LEU A 217 -6.47 -20.63 8.23
C LEU A 217 -6.38 -20.76 9.76
N ARG A 218 -5.46 -20.02 10.37
CA ARG A 218 -5.28 -19.89 11.83
C ARG A 218 -5.59 -18.48 12.37
N GLY A 219 -5.80 -17.51 11.49
CA GLY A 219 -6.18 -16.14 11.83
C GLY A 219 -7.68 -15.97 12.06
N MET A 220 -8.12 -14.72 11.99
CA MET A 220 -9.53 -14.33 11.92
C MET A 220 -9.94 -14.11 10.46
N ALA A 221 -11.11 -14.59 10.06
CA ALA A 221 -11.64 -14.40 8.72
C ALA A 221 -13.12 -13.98 8.73
N HIS A 222 -13.47 -13.01 7.89
CA HIS A 222 -14.80 -12.41 7.76
C HIS A 222 -15.17 -12.30 6.28
N ALA A 223 -15.93 -13.27 5.77
CA ALA A 223 -16.51 -13.20 4.43
C ALA A 223 -17.93 -12.61 4.47
N GLY A 224 -18.39 -12.08 3.34
CA GLY A 224 -19.69 -11.42 3.28
C GLY A 224 -19.81 -10.19 4.17
N SER A 225 -18.72 -9.47 4.45
CA SER A 225 -18.71 -8.32 5.38
C SER A 225 -19.73 -7.23 5.03
N GLY A 226 -20.14 -7.16 3.77
CA GLY A 226 -21.24 -6.31 3.29
C GLY A 226 -22.66 -6.76 3.67
N GLY A 227 -22.82 -7.80 4.50
CA GLY A 227 -24.10 -8.32 4.95
C GLY A 227 -24.64 -9.53 4.17
N ASP A 228 -23.92 -10.01 3.15
CA ASP A 228 -24.36 -11.17 2.35
C ASP A 228 -24.00 -12.50 3.04
N ARG A 229 -25.04 -13.17 3.56
CA ARG A 229 -24.95 -14.47 4.24
C ARG A 229 -24.75 -15.67 3.30
N SER A 230 -24.79 -15.49 1.98
CA SER A 230 -24.51 -16.56 1.01
C SER A 230 -23.02 -16.86 0.84
N ARG A 231 -22.14 -15.96 1.31
CA ARG A 231 -20.68 -16.09 1.17
C ARG A 231 -20.09 -17.14 2.09
N CYS A 232 -18.95 -17.69 1.68
CA CYS A 232 -18.25 -18.75 2.41
C CYS A 232 -16.78 -18.42 2.66
N ILE A 233 -16.19 -19.13 3.62
CA ILE A 233 -14.75 -19.14 3.87
C ILE A 233 -14.26 -20.57 3.61
N MET A 234 -13.26 -20.72 2.75
CA MET A 234 -12.73 -22.00 2.29
C MET A 234 -11.25 -22.08 2.68
N ALA A 235 -10.82 -23.20 3.26
CA ALA A 235 -9.41 -23.42 3.63
C ALA A 235 -8.97 -24.87 3.37
N LEU A 236 -7.66 -25.11 3.21
CA LEU A 236 -7.11 -26.48 3.20
C LEU A 236 -6.99 -27.08 4.61
N GLN A 237 -7.13 -26.25 5.65
CA GLN A 237 -7.34 -26.66 7.04
C GLN A 237 -7.91 -25.48 7.87
N MET A 238 -8.99 -25.69 8.61
CA MET A 238 -9.60 -24.70 9.52
C MET A 238 -9.08 -24.85 10.95
N HIS A 239 -8.24 -23.90 11.41
CA HIS A 239 -7.97 -23.66 12.83
C HIS A 239 -8.15 -22.17 13.23
N PRO A 240 -9.20 -21.46 12.76
CA PRO A 240 -9.34 -20.02 12.94
C PRO A 240 -9.58 -19.64 14.40
N THR A 241 -8.95 -18.55 14.85
CA THR A 241 -9.28 -17.93 16.16
C THR A 241 -10.72 -17.41 16.19
N GLN A 242 -11.23 -16.96 15.03
CA GLN A 242 -12.60 -16.48 14.86
C GLN A 242 -13.01 -16.54 13.39
N LEU A 243 -14.24 -16.97 13.13
CA LEU A 243 -14.93 -16.86 11.85
C LEU A 243 -16.07 -15.85 11.96
N ARG A 244 -16.32 -15.13 10.86
CA ARG A 244 -17.50 -14.29 10.67
C ARG A 244 -18.06 -14.51 9.27
N LEU A 245 -19.38 -14.58 9.15
CA LEU A 245 -20.10 -14.64 7.88
C LEU A 245 -21.24 -13.62 7.96
N ALA A 246 -21.13 -12.54 7.19
CA ALA A 246 -21.97 -11.35 7.37
C ALA A 246 -22.00 -10.87 8.83
N ASP A 247 -23.17 -10.90 9.48
CA ASP A 247 -23.38 -10.53 10.88
C ASP A 247 -23.12 -11.68 11.88
N LEU A 248 -23.06 -12.93 11.40
CA LEU A 248 -22.84 -14.10 12.25
C LEU A 248 -21.37 -14.23 12.65
N VAL A 249 -21.14 -14.77 13.86
CA VAL A 249 -19.81 -14.97 14.45
C VAL A 249 -19.71 -16.36 15.06
N ALA A 250 -18.57 -17.03 14.85
CA ALA A 250 -18.23 -18.29 15.50
C ALA A 250 -16.75 -18.33 15.88
N ARG A 251 -16.39 -19.28 16.75
CA ARG A 251 -15.02 -19.74 16.97
C ARG A 251 -14.94 -21.19 16.52
N ALA A 252 -13.77 -21.66 16.10
CA ALA A 252 -13.57 -23.09 15.90
C ALA A 252 -13.79 -23.84 17.24
N PRO A 253 -14.36 -25.05 17.23
CA PRO A 253 -14.36 -25.91 18.43
C PRO A 253 -12.92 -26.35 18.74
N ASP A 254 -12.57 -26.49 20.02
CA ASP A 254 -11.20 -26.76 20.49
C ASP A 254 -10.65 -28.18 20.16
N GLY A 255 -11.34 -28.93 19.29
CA GLY A 255 -10.96 -30.28 18.86
C GLY A 255 -10.21 -30.28 17.53
N SER A 256 -8.87 -30.38 17.57
CA SER A 256 -8.06 -30.40 16.36
C SER A 256 -8.09 -31.76 15.65
N THR A 257 -8.84 -31.86 14.55
CA THR A 257 -8.67 -32.97 13.59
C THR A 257 -7.30 -32.85 12.93
N SER A 258 -6.38 -33.76 13.25
CA SER A 258 -5.00 -33.76 12.72
C SER A 258 -4.90 -34.08 11.22
N GLN A 259 -6.03 -34.24 10.53
CA GLN A 259 -6.12 -34.48 9.09
C GLN A 259 -6.07 -33.14 8.34
N TYR A 260 -5.35 -33.14 7.21
CA TYR A 260 -5.26 -31.98 6.31
C TYR A 260 -6.27 -32.18 5.18
N LEU A 261 -7.52 -31.77 5.45
CA LEU A 261 -8.65 -31.92 4.54
C LEU A 261 -9.26 -30.55 4.24
N PRO A 262 -9.60 -30.25 2.97
CA PRO A 262 -10.26 -29.00 2.63
C PRO A 262 -11.63 -28.85 3.30
N GLU A 263 -11.86 -27.68 3.89
CA GLU A 263 -13.02 -27.35 4.72
C GLU A 263 -13.65 -26.03 4.28
N VAL A 264 -14.97 -25.94 4.41
CA VAL A 264 -15.79 -24.80 4.05
C VAL A 264 -16.63 -24.39 5.25
N ALA A 265 -16.50 -23.15 5.68
CA ALA A 265 -17.40 -22.50 6.62
C ALA A 265 -18.47 -21.73 5.83
N TYR A 266 -19.74 -22.01 6.13
CA TYR A 266 -20.91 -21.45 5.46
C TYR A 266 -22.03 -21.18 6.47
N VAL A 267 -23.05 -20.41 6.07
CA VAL A 267 -24.24 -20.18 6.91
C VAL A 267 -25.24 -21.32 6.71
N GLY A 268 -25.57 -22.03 7.79
CA GLY A 268 -26.61 -23.07 7.81
C GLY A 268 -27.40 -22.98 9.12
N ASP A 269 -28.73 -23.09 9.04
CA ASP A 269 -29.65 -22.97 10.19
C ASP A 269 -29.45 -21.68 11.02
N ASN A 270 -29.10 -20.57 10.34
CA ASN A 270 -28.76 -19.27 10.93
C ASN A 270 -27.54 -19.31 11.90
N ALA A 271 -26.67 -20.31 11.75
CA ALA A 271 -25.37 -20.40 12.42
C ALA A 271 -24.24 -20.59 11.39
N ILE A 272 -22.98 -20.39 11.80
CA ILE A 272 -21.83 -20.78 10.99
C ILE A 272 -21.59 -22.27 11.18
N ARG A 273 -21.62 -23.04 10.09
CA ARG A 273 -21.33 -24.48 10.05
C ARG A 273 -20.05 -24.72 9.26
N ILE A 274 -19.20 -25.63 9.73
CA ILE A 274 -18.01 -26.09 9.00
C ILE A 274 -18.29 -27.49 8.47
N ALA A 275 -17.95 -27.76 7.20
CA ALA A 275 -18.01 -29.08 6.59
C ALA A 275 -16.81 -29.31 5.67
N GLN A 276 -16.45 -30.57 5.44
CA GLN A 276 -15.46 -30.93 4.41
C GLN A 276 -15.97 -30.48 3.03
N ALA A 277 -15.08 -29.94 2.19
CA ALA A 277 -15.44 -29.36 0.90
C ALA A 277 -16.18 -30.34 -0.04
N GLN A 278 -15.85 -31.64 0.01
CA GLN A 278 -16.56 -32.67 -0.76
C GLN A 278 -18.02 -32.85 -0.29
N ALA A 279 -18.27 -32.80 1.02
CA ALA A 279 -19.61 -32.91 1.59
C ALA A 279 -20.42 -31.64 1.33
N PHE A 280 -19.80 -30.46 1.49
CA PHE A 280 -20.40 -29.17 1.16
C PHE A 280 -20.81 -29.10 -0.31
N ALA A 281 -19.94 -29.49 -1.24
CA ALA A 281 -20.21 -29.47 -2.68
C ALA A 281 -21.39 -30.39 -3.07
N ARG A 282 -21.46 -31.60 -2.51
CA ARG A 282 -22.61 -32.52 -2.73
C ARG A 282 -23.93 -31.98 -2.21
N GLN A 283 -23.91 -31.07 -1.23
CA GLN A 283 -25.10 -30.46 -0.65
C GLN A 283 -25.52 -29.17 -1.37
N HIS A 284 -24.56 -28.39 -1.88
CA HIS A 284 -24.80 -27.04 -2.40
C HIS A 284 -24.61 -26.87 -3.92
N PHE A 285 -23.98 -27.84 -4.61
CA PHE A 285 -23.74 -27.79 -6.07
C PHE A 285 -24.36 -28.96 -6.85
N ASP A 286 -24.45 -30.18 -6.28
CA ASP A 286 -25.08 -31.31 -7.00
C ASP A 286 -26.59 -31.10 -7.26
N ALA A 287 -27.27 -30.30 -6.43
CA ALA A 287 -28.63 -29.84 -6.69
C ALA A 287 -28.75 -29.06 -8.02
N THR A 288 -27.69 -28.37 -8.43
CA THR A 288 -27.57 -27.61 -9.68
C THR A 288 -27.14 -28.50 -10.85
N LEU A 289 -26.36 -29.56 -10.59
CA LEU A 289 -25.99 -30.59 -11.60
C LEU A 289 -27.11 -31.60 -11.89
N GLY A 290 -28.30 -31.46 -11.28
CA GLY A 290 -29.48 -32.30 -11.44
C GLY A 290 -30.07 -32.44 -12.86
N ARG A 291 -29.39 -31.97 -13.91
CA ARG A 291 -29.60 -32.36 -15.31
C ARG A 291 -28.29 -32.52 -16.08
N GLY A 292 -27.70 -33.71 -16.02
CA GLY A 292 -26.94 -34.28 -17.15
C GLY A 292 -25.44 -33.98 -17.26
N ALA A 293 -24.79 -33.40 -16.26
CA ALA A 293 -23.33 -33.24 -16.25
C ALA A 293 -22.63 -34.42 -15.53
N GLN A 294 -22.28 -35.48 -16.28
CA GLN A 294 -21.46 -36.57 -15.73
C GLN A 294 -20.01 -36.13 -15.57
N LEU A 295 -19.55 -36.01 -14.32
CA LEU A 295 -18.21 -35.55 -13.96
C LEU A 295 -17.15 -36.68 -14.08
N THR A 296 -17.00 -37.27 -15.28
CA THR A 296 -16.21 -38.51 -15.44
C THR A 296 -15.33 -38.64 -16.69
N ASP A 297 -15.39 -37.72 -17.67
CA ASP A 297 -14.63 -37.89 -18.93
C ASP A 297 -13.82 -36.65 -19.39
N ALA A 298 -13.41 -35.81 -18.43
CA ALA A 298 -12.58 -34.63 -18.68
C ALA A 298 -11.06 -34.92 -18.72
N PHE A 299 -10.62 -36.12 -18.35
CA PHE A 299 -9.21 -36.53 -18.35
C PHE A 299 -9.06 -37.98 -18.83
N LYS A 300 -9.01 -38.16 -20.16
CA LYS A 300 -8.23 -39.23 -20.79
C LYS A 300 -7.14 -38.60 -21.64
N VAL A 301 -5.93 -39.12 -21.52
CA VAL A 301 -4.75 -38.90 -22.37
C VAL A 301 -4.31 -40.26 -22.86
#